data_AF-A0M5N5-F1
#
_entry.id   AF-A0M5N5-F1
#
_cell.length_a   1.000
_cell.length_b   1.000
_cell.length_c   1.000
_cell.angle_alpha   90.00
_cell.angle_beta   90.00
_cell.angle_gamma   90.00
#
_symmetry.space_group_name_H-M   'P 1'
#
loop_
_entity.id
_entity.type
_entity.pdbx_description
1 polymer ?
#
loop_
_entity_poly.entity_id
_entity_poly.type
_entity_poly.pdbx_seq_one_letter_code
_entity_poly.pdbx_strand_id
1 'polypeptide(L)'
;MHISTYGGSAEEVKISNWDLGEESGKLKVNLANAVGNKVTARVSIVREDGLPVASHEDATYFDPQTGRYYFYLKGESQFDLPVGKYTVTAVRGPMTPVVESTVLVNKDNISEVSLSLEPIWDAGAEGYVSADHHVHLNGDGHYRADHKDAIRAMEGEDLNLLAPMSWNRWERRIDEAIVGRETVVDGRIVTQGQEIRSHFHGHVSLLGVEEPYTPWFWGPNNPTLGDPNRSNGEVVEYAQNSGAFLTYVHPISNDSDPFENLQKNPIPLELVSDAVLGELIGLEMVCAWTSPLGNSELWYRLLNIGRPVAAMSGTDMWVDFHRTMAVGTGRNYVQLDEENFTADAVLEAARAGRGFVTTGPALMFQVGEGARPGDVVSSGSQNWQATLVGTNDIDVVELVVNGVVVKKLTGIKAGETRQYKGNVNLPVGGWVSIRAYASELREDNWPTMHARPFAHSSPIWIESVGSTDAQARKKAALDLIQAIETAERKARAAYEDIKMPLMMSRFNEARNLLREIVK
;
A
#
# COMPACT_ATOMS: atom_id res chain seq x y z
N MET A 1 -20.73 21.04 -18.56
CA MET A 1 -21.68 20.69 -19.64
C MET A 1 -23.00 21.38 -19.38
N HIS A 2 -23.72 21.76 -20.43
CA HIS A 2 -25.10 22.24 -20.38
C HIS A 2 -26.02 21.11 -20.85
N ILE A 3 -27.06 20.83 -20.07
CA ILE A 3 -28.12 19.87 -20.40
C ILE A 3 -29.46 20.55 -20.11
N SER A 4 -30.41 20.36 -21.03
CA SER A 4 -31.80 20.76 -20.82
C SER A 4 -32.36 20.13 -19.55
N THR A 5 -33.11 20.90 -18.75
CA THR A 5 -33.76 20.43 -17.52
C THR A 5 -34.77 19.29 -17.75
N TYR A 6 -35.22 19.10 -18.99
CA TYR A 6 -36.11 18.00 -19.39
C TYR A 6 -35.36 16.81 -20.01
N GLY A 7 -34.03 16.78 -19.92
CA GLY A 7 -33.16 15.78 -20.54
C GLY A 7 -32.77 16.16 -21.98
N GLY A 8 -31.74 15.49 -22.50
CA GLY A 8 -31.23 15.70 -23.85
C GLY A 8 -29.73 15.41 -23.97
N SER A 9 -29.18 15.66 -25.17
CA SER A 9 -27.74 15.58 -25.40
C SER A 9 -27.00 16.63 -24.59
N ALA A 10 -25.87 16.23 -24.02
CA ALA A 10 -24.97 17.16 -23.36
C ALA A 10 -24.26 18.05 -24.36
N GLU A 11 -24.18 19.34 -24.07
CA GLU A 11 -23.32 20.28 -24.77
C GLU A 11 -22.13 20.67 -23.88
N GLU A 12 -20.93 20.66 -24.46
CA GLU A 12 -19.73 21.12 -23.76
C GLU A 12 -19.83 22.63 -23.49
N VAL A 13 -19.53 23.04 -22.26
CA VAL A 13 -19.40 24.46 -21.91
C VAL A 13 -17.92 24.71 -21.63
N LYS A 14 -17.26 25.42 -22.53
CA LYS A 14 -15.85 25.79 -22.36
C LYS A 14 -15.76 27.04 -21.50
N ILE A 15 -15.11 26.90 -20.35
CA ILE A 15 -14.80 28.04 -19.48
C ILE A 15 -13.58 28.75 -20.07
N SER A 16 -13.77 29.97 -20.58
CA SER A 16 -12.70 30.75 -21.22
C SER A 16 -12.00 31.72 -20.26
N ASN A 17 -12.65 32.07 -19.14
CA ASN A 17 -12.13 32.97 -18.13
C ASN A 17 -12.84 32.73 -16.78
N TRP A 18 -12.12 32.90 -15.67
CA TRP A 18 -12.68 32.95 -14.33
C TRP A 18 -12.71 34.40 -13.85
N ASP A 19 -13.89 34.92 -13.49
CA ASP A 19 -14.01 36.18 -12.77
C ASP A 19 -13.91 35.89 -11.28
N LEU A 20 -12.76 36.19 -10.69
CA LEU A 20 -12.45 35.93 -9.29
C LEU A 20 -13.01 37.01 -8.35
N GLY A 21 -13.58 38.10 -8.88
CA GLY A 21 -14.08 39.22 -8.09
C GLY A 21 -13.01 40.07 -7.40
N GLU A 22 -11.72 39.80 -7.68
CA GLU A 22 -10.55 40.49 -7.12
C GLU A 22 -9.53 40.79 -8.24
N GLU A 23 -8.60 41.72 -7.98
CA GLU A 23 -7.48 41.95 -8.90
C GLU A 23 -6.65 40.66 -9.05
N SER A 24 -6.33 40.27 -10.29
CA SER A 24 -5.65 39.02 -10.60
C SER A 24 -4.38 39.22 -11.41
N GLY A 25 -3.49 38.25 -11.30
CA GLY A 25 -2.28 38.10 -12.09
C GLY A 25 -2.05 36.65 -12.48
N LYS A 26 -0.95 36.36 -13.16
CA LYS A 26 -0.60 35.02 -13.63
C LYS A 26 0.57 34.45 -12.82
N LEU A 27 0.47 33.17 -12.45
CA LEU A 27 1.57 32.39 -11.90
C LEU A 27 1.92 31.25 -12.85
N LYS A 28 3.14 31.24 -13.38
CA LYS A 28 3.71 30.11 -14.10
C LYS A 28 4.51 29.23 -13.15
N VAL A 29 4.21 27.93 -13.12
CA VAL A 29 4.95 26.94 -12.32
C VAL A 29 5.64 25.97 -13.28
N ASN A 30 6.95 25.78 -13.11
CA ASN A 30 7.75 24.83 -13.86
C ASN A 30 8.38 23.81 -12.92
N LEU A 31 8.32 22.54 -13.30
CA LEU A 31 8.85 21.40 -12.56
C LEU A 31 9.82 20.64 -13.46
N ALA A 32 11.04 20.48 -13.00
CA ALA A 32 12.07 19.73 -13.70
C ALA A 32 12.93 18.92 -12.73
N ASN A 33 13.72 18.00 -13.26
CA ASN A 33 14.86 17.41 -12.52
C ASN A 33 16.14 18.24 -12.73
N ALA A 34 17.26 17.82 -12.14
CA ALA A 34 18.51 18.60 -12.09
C ALA A 34 19.15 18.77 -13.47
N VAL A 35 18.81 17.90 -14.42
CA VAL A 35 19.27 17.97 -15.82
C VAL A 35 18.30 18.74 -16.71
N GLY A 36 17.21 19.29 -16.16
CA GLY A 36 16.27 20.17 -16.86
C GLY A 36 15.13 19.44 -17.59
N ASN A 37 14.98 18.13 -17.43
CA ASN A 37 13.85 17.40 -18.00
C ASN A 37 12.59 17.71 -17.20
N LYS A 38 11.49 18.03 -17.89
CA LYS A 38 10.18 18.23 -17.27
C LYS A 38 9.73 16.96 -16.55
N VAL A 39 9.18 17.11 -15.34
CA VAL A 39 8.67 15.99 -14.54
C VAL A 39 7.22 16.25 -14.11
N THR A 40 6.46 15.18 -13.93
CA THR A 40 5.17 15.24 -13.22
C THR A 40 5.42 15.15 -11.73
N ALA A 41 4.74 15.96 -10.93
CA ALA A 41 4.88 15.96 -9.48
C ALA A 41 3.57 16.32 -8.76
N ARG A 42 3.50 15.96 -7.48
CA ARG A 42 2.45 16.41 -6.57
C ARG A 42 2.77 17.82 -6.10
N VAL A 43 1.82 18.74 -6.28
CA VAL A 43 1.98 20.18 -6.00
C VAL A 43 0.87 20.64 -5.04
N SER A 44 1.24 21.49 -4.09
CA SER A 44 0.34 22.26 -3.24
C SER A 44 0.66 23.74 -3.42
N ILE A 45 -0.35 24.57 -3.68
CA ILE A 45 -0.20 26.02 -3.76
C ILE A 45 -1.16 26.66 -2.77
N VAL A 46 -0.65 27.50 -1.88
CA VAL A 46 -1.42 28.13 -0.80
C VAL A 46 -1.12 29.62 -0.74
N ARG A 47 -2.15 30.46 -0.65
CA ARG A 47 -2.01 31.90 -0.45
C ARG A 47 -1.63 32.20 1.01
N GLU A 48 -1.01 33.35 1.27
CA GLU A 48 -0.55 33.74 2.63
C GLU A 48 -1.66 33.75 3.70
N ASP A 49 -2.94 33.86 3.31
CA ASP A 49 -4.10 33.76 4.19
C ASP A 49 -4.61 32.31 4.42
N GLY A 50 -3.89 31.31 3.90
CA GLY A 50 -4.20 29.89 4.06
C GLY A 50 -5.16 29.33 3.01
N LEU A 51 -5.63 30.12 2.05
CA LEU A 51 -6.52 29.61 1.01
C LEU A 51 -5.76 28.76 -0.02
N PRO A 52 -6.18 27.52 -0.27
CA PRO A 52 -5.56 26.66 -1.27
C PRO A 52 -5.97 27.07 -2.69
N VAL A 53 -5.09 26.81 -3.65
CA VAL A 53 -5.39 26.91 -5.08
C VAL A 53 -5.80 25.54 -5.60
N ALA A 54 -6.91 25.46 -6.33
CA ALA A 54 -7.35 24.26 -7.03
C ALA A 54 -6.70 24.17 -8.42
N SER A 55 -6.46 22.94 -8.87
CA SER A 55 -6.09 22.68 -10.27
C SER A 55 -7.25 23.00 -11.21
N HIS A 56 -6.92 23.54 -12.38
CA HIS A 56 -7.85 23.72 -13.50
C HIS A 56 -7.65 22.65 -14.60
N GLU A 57 -6.62 21.82 -14.47
CA GLU A 57 -6.22 20.80 -15.46
C GLU A 57 -6.46 19.36 -14.97
N ASP A 58 -6.75 19.20 -13.68
CA ASP A 58 -6.84 17.89 -13.01
C ASP A 58 -7.70 17.95 -11.75
N ALA A 59 -7.91 16.78 -11.14
CA ALA A 59 -8.48 16.70 -9.80
C ALA A 59 -7.61 17.45 -8.77
N THR A 60 -8.30 18.07 -7.81
CA THR A 60 -7.68 18.59 -6.59
C THR A 60 -8.07 17.71 -5.43
N TYR A 61 -7.06 17.22 -4.72
CA TYR A 61 -7.17 16.34 -3.57
C TYR A 61 -6.94 17.12 -2.27
N PHE A 62 -7.36 16.53 -1.17
CA PHE A 62 -7.24 16.99 0.19
C PHE A 62 -6.64 15.86 1.01
N ASP A 63 -5.44 16.10 1.55
CA ASP A 63 -4.77 15.22 2.48
C ASP A 63 -5.55 15.18 3.80
N PRO A 64 -6.22 14.05 4.14
CA PRO A 64 -7.03 13.96 5.34
C PRO A 64 -6.22 14.05 6.64
N GLN A 65 -4.89 13.88 6.57
CA GLN A 65 -4.00 13.89 7.72
C GLN A 65 -3.53 15.30 8.06
N THR A 66 -3.15 16.09 7.04
CA THR A 66 -2.55 17.43 7.23
C THR A 66 -3.49 18.58 6.90
N GLY A 67 -4.58 18.32 6.18
CA GLY A 67 -5.46 19.35 5.62
C GLY A 67 -4.91 20.05 4.37
N ARG A 68 -3.77 19.60 3.84
CA ARG A 68 -3.13 20.16 2.65
C ARG A 68 -3.90 19.78 1.39
N TYR A 69 -4.17 20.76 0.54
CA TYR A 69 -4.72 20.50 -0.79
C TYR A 69 -3.57 20.27 -1.77
N TYR A 70 -3.73 19.31 -2.67
CA TYR A 70 -2.72 18.99 -3.66
C TYR A 70 -3.32 18.53 -4.98
N PHE A 71 -2.53 18.57 -6.04
CA PHE A 71 -2.88 18.08 -7.38
C PHE A 71 -1.61 17.65 -8.11
N TYR A 72 -1.76 16.97 -9.25
CA TYR A 72 -0.63 16.58 -10.09
C TYR A 72 -0.42 17.57 -11.22
N LEU A 73 0.79 18.12 -11.34
CA LEU A 73 1.19 19.02 -12.41
C LEU A 73 2.18 18.32 -13.32
N LYS A 74 1.93 18.31 -14.63
CA LYS A 74 2.79 17.68 -15.64
C LYS A 74 3.76 18.69 -16.27
N GLY A 75 4.95 18.84 -15.69
CA GLY A 75 6.04 19.65 -16.22
C GLY A 75 5.86 21.16 -16.02
N GLU A 76 4.87 21.80 -16.64
CA GLU A 76 4.57 23.21 -16.40
C GLU A 76 3.08 23.50 -16.51
N SER A 77 2.60 24.50 -15.77
CA SER A 77 1.23 25.03 -15.89
C SER A 77 1.19 26.52 -15.52
N GLN A 78 0.11 27.20 -15.90
CA GLN A 78 -0.12 28.61 -15.62
C GLN A 78 -1.48 28.80 -14.92
N PHE A 79 -1.48 29.53 -13.81
CA PHE A 79 -2.66 29.81 -13.00
C PHE A 79 -3.03 31.29 -13.06
N ASP A 80 -4.31 31.59 -13.22
CA ASP A 80 -4.86 32.92 -13.00
C ASP A 80 -5.30 33.03 -11.54
N LEU A 81 -4.60 33.85 -10.74
CA LEU A 81 -4.76 33.92 -9.29
C LEU A 81 -4.97 35.35 -8.83
N PRO A 82 -5.67 35.58 -7.69
CA PRO A 82 -5.71 36.90 -7.08
C PRO A 82 -4.30 37.42 -6.76
N VAL A 83 -4.10 38.73 -6.85
CA VAL A 83 -2.85 39.38 -6.43
C VAL A 83 -2.58 39.03 -4.98
N GLY A 84 -1.35 38.59 -4.70
CA GLY A 84 -1.01 38.12 -3.38
C GLY A 84 0.26 37.28 -3.36
N LYS A 85 0.67 36.92 -2.14
CA LYS A 85 1.82 36.07 -1.91
C LYS A 85 1.37 34.62 -1.77
N TYR A 86 2.06 33.72 -2.45
CA TYR A 86 1.75 32.29 -2.50
C TYR A 86 2.99 31.48 -2.15
N THR A 87 2.77 30.35 -1.50
CA THR A 87 3.77 29.29 -1.31
C THR A 87 3.43 28.14 -2.25
N VAL A 88 4.39 27.75 -3.08
CA VAL A 88 4.32 26.60 -3.98
C VAL A 88 5.22 25.52 -3.41
N THR A 89 4.64 24.39 -3.03
CA THR A 89 5.34 23.24 -2.48
C THR A 89 5.18 22.06 -3.44
N ALA A 90 6.25 21.37 -3.81
CA ALA A 90 6.23 20.26 -4.75
C ALA A 90 7.07 19.07 -4.28
N VAL A 91 6.63 17.87 -4.66
CA VAL A 91 7.35 16.62 -4.43
C VAL A 91 7.00 15.55 -5.45
N ARG A 92 7.90 14.62 -5.72
CA ARG A 92 7.70 13.47 -6.61
C ARG A 92 7.89 12.15 -5.87
N GLY A 93 6.80 11.56 -5.36
CA GLY A 93 6.85 10.36 -4.54
C GLY A 93 7.56 10.55 -3.18
N PRO A 94 7.76 9.46 -2.42
CA PRO A 94 8.33 9.52 -1.07
C PRO A 94 9.85 9.72 -1.04
N MET A 95 10.55 9.58 -2.17
CA MET A 95 12.02 9.64 -2.24
C MET A 95 12.55 11.00 -2.65
N THR A 96 11.69 11.96 -2.97
CA THR A 96 12.10 13.34 -3.27
C THR A 96 11.89 14.20 -2.02
N PRO A 97 12.92 14.92 -1.54
CA PRO A 97 12.72 15.91 -0.49
C PRO A 97 11.70 16.97 -0.92
N VAL A 98 10.95 17.49 0.04
CA VAL A 98 9.99 18.57 -0.21
C VAL A 98 10.72 19.81 -0.69
N VAL A 99 10.30 20.36 -1.84
CA VAL A 99 10.84 21.62 -2.39
C VAL A 99 9.77 22.69 -2.30
N GLU A 100 10.13 23.85 -1.80
CA GLU A 100 9.20 24.97 -1.56
C GLU A 100 9.78 26.27 -2.11
N SER A 101 8.90 27.11 -2.67
CA SER A 101 9.22 28.47 -3.06
C SER A 101 8.05 29.41 -2.81
N THR A 102 8.36 30.65 -2.44
CA THR A 102 7.37 31.72 -2.25
C THR A 102 7.42 32.68 -3.43
N VAL A 103 6.26 33.10 -3.90
CA VAL A 103 6.11 34.00 -5.05
C VAL A 103 5.07 35.08 -4.78
N LEU A 104 5.34 36.29 -5.26
CA LEU A 104 4.37 37.38 -5.29
C LEU A 104 3.72 37.44 -6.67
N VAL A 105 2.41 37.19 -6.74
CA VAL A 105 1.61 37.39 -7.95
C VAL A 105 1.18 38.85 -8.00
N ASN A 106 1.54 39.52 -9.09
CA ASN A 106 1.23 40.94 -9.31
C ASN A 106 0.20 41.09 -10.42
N LYS A 107 -0.59 42.17 -10.35
CA LYS A 107 -1.59 42.51 -11.35
C LYS A 107 -0.97 42.61 -12.75
N ASP A 108 -1.66 42.04 -13.74
CA ASP A 108 -1.30 42.09 -15.17
C ASP A 108 0.14 41.63 -15.49
N ASN A 109 0.77 40.87 -14.59
CA ASN A 109 2.11 40.33 -14.76
C ASN A 109 2.11 38.80 -14.67
N ILE A 110 3.11 38.16 -15.28
CA ILE A 110 3.38 36.73 -15.14
C ILE A 110 4.54 36.59 -14.14
N SER A 111 4.21 36.10 -12.94
CA SER A 111 5.21 35.65 -11.98
C SER A 111 5.59 34.19 -12.26
N GLU A 112 6.85 33.81 -12.05
CA GLU A 112 7.35 32.48 -12.37
C GLU A 112 7.99 31.80 -11.15
N VAL A 113 7.71 30.52 -10.97
CA VAL A 113 8.34 29.62 -10.02
C VAL A 113 8.89 28.42 -10.79
N SER A 114 10.15 28.08 -10.52
CA SER A 114 10.78 26.88 -11.08
C SER A 114 11.35 26.04 -9.93
N LEU A 115 10.90 24.79 -9.81
CA LEU A 115 11.32 23.85 -8.77
C LEU A 115 12.06 22.66 -9.41
N SER A 116 13.25 22.35 -8.89
CA SER A 116 14.02 21.16 -9.24
C SER A 116 13.72 20.05 -8.25
N LEU A 117 13.31 18.88 -8.73
CA LEU A 117 12.88 17.75 -7.93
C LEU A 117 13.85 16.58 -8.07
N GLU A 118 14.73 16.42 -7.08
CA GLU A 118 15.75 15.37 -7.07
C GLU A 118 15.44 14.29 -6.04
N PRO A 119 15.35 13.01 -6.42
CA PRO A 119 15.24 11.93 -5.45
C PRO A 119 16.57 11.74 -4.70
N ILE A 120 16.50 11.42 -3.41
CA ILE A 120 17.67 10.99 -2.61
C ILE A 120 18.01 9.51 -2.80
N TRP A 121 17.13 8.77 -3.49
CA TRP A 121 17.30 7.36 -3.84
C TRP A 121 16.55 7.04 -5.13
N ASP A 122 17.22 6.34 -6.06
CA ASP A 122 16.67 5.89 -7.33
C ASP A 122 16.44 4.38 -7.26
N ALA A 123 15.17 3.98 -7.31
CA ALA A 123 14.78 2.57 -7.20
C ALA A 123 15.24 1.76 -8.42
N GLY A 124 15.08 2.30 -9.63
CA GLY A 124 15.43 1.60 -10.87
C GLY A 124 16.93 1.36 -10.96
N ALA A 125 17.74 2.37 -10.62
CA ALA A 125 19.20 2.25 -10.56
C ALA A 125 19.70 1.17 -9.57
N GLU A 126 18.89 0.82 -8.58
CA GLU A 126 19.16 -0.22 -7.57
C GLU A 126 18.47 -1.56 -7.89
N GLY A 127 17.85 -1.69 -9.06
CA GLY A 127 17.17 -2.90 -9.53
C GLY A 127 15.83 -3.16 -8.86
N TYR A 128 15.12 -2.09 -8.46
CA TYR A 128 13.78 -2.16 -7.87
C TYR A 128 12.73 -1.51 -8.75
N VAL A 129 11.54 -2.10 -8.72
CA VAL A 129 10.31 -1.58 -9.30
C VAL A 129 9.36 -1.21 -8.15
N SER A 130 8.74 -0.03 -8.23
CA SER A 130 7.75 0.42 -7.25
C SER A 130 6.33 0.02 -7.63
N ALA A 131 5.62 -0.62 -6.70
CA ALA A 131 4.26 -1.09 -6.91
C ALA A 131 3.34 -0.70 -5.74
N ASP A 132 2.11 -0.34 -6.06
CA ASP A 132 1.01 -0.25 -5.11
C ASP A 132 -0.11 -1.19 -5.59
N HIS A 133 -0.35 -2.26 -4.82
CA HIS A 133 -1.18 -3.37 -5.26
C HIS A 133 -2.65 -3.24 -4.85
N HIS A 134 -3.06 -2.13 -4.23
CA HIS A 134 -4.44 -1.96 -3.83
C HIS A 134 -4.81 -0.49 -3.69
N VAL A 135 -5.50 0.01 -4.71
CA VAL A 135 -6.22 1.28 -4.71
C VAL A 135 -7.59 1.08 -5.36
N HIS A 136 -8.37 2.13 -5.55
CA HIS A 136 -9.62 2.12 -6.30
C HIS A 136 -9.59 3.26 -7.31
N LEU A 137 -10.07 3.04 -8.54
CA LEU A 137 -10.31 4.15 -9.45
C LEU A 137 -11.52 4.94 -8.98
N ASN A 138 -12.63 4.24 -8.73
CA ASN A 138 -13.91 4.88 -8.50
C ASN A 138 -14.63 4.35 -7.26
N GLY A 139 -15.41 5.24 -6.65
CA GLY A 139 -16.37 4.93 -5.61
C GLY A 139 -17.52 5.91 -5.54
N ASP A 140 -17.48 6.74 -4.50
CA ASP A 140 -18.42 7.84 -4.27
C ASP A 140 -17.76 9.20 -4.54
N GLY A 141 -16.78 9.23 -5.45
CA GLY A 141 -16.12 10.43 -5.92
C GLY A 141 -17.02 11.39 -6.67
N HIS A 142 -16.57 12.64 -6.79
CA HIS A 142 -17.29 13.69 -7.51
C HIS A 142 -17.00 13.67 -9.02
N TYR A 143 -15.97 12.93 -9.44
CA TYR A 143 -15.63 12.70 -10.84
C TYR A 143 -15.56 11.20 -11.10
N ARG A 144 -15.38 10.80 -12.36
CA ARG A 144 -15.23 9.40 -12.76
C ARG A 144 -13.80 9.25 -13.28
N ALA A 145 -12.98 8.50 -12.57
CA ALA A 145 -11.59 8.24 -12.94
C ALA A 145 -11.47 7.03 -13.88
N ASP A 146 -10.47 7.06 -14.75
CA ASP A 146 -10.02 5.94 -15.56
C ASP A 146 -8.51 5.67 -15.41
N HIS A 147 -7.97 4.71 -16.16
CA HIS A 147 -6.55 4.35 -16.08
C HIS A 147 -5.60 5.51 -16.41
N LYS A 148 -6.01 6.51 -17.20
CA LYS A 148 -5.18 7.67 -17.53
C LYS A 148 -5.03 8.60 -16.33
N ASP A 149 -6.09 8.77 -15.54
CA ASP A 149 -6.04 9.55 -14.30
C ASP A 149 -5.10 8.87 -13.29
N ALA A 150 -5.20 7.54 -13.19
CA ALA A 150 -4.26 6.72 -12.42
C ALA A 150 -2.81 6.86 -12.90
N ILE A 151 -2.54 6.80 -14.21
CA ILE A 151 -1.19 6.99 -14.77
C ILE A 151 -0.62 8.36 -14.41
N ARG A 152 -1.42 9.43 -14.48
CA ARG A 152 -0.95 10.78 -14.09
C ARG A 152 -0.53 10.82 -12.62
N ALA A 153 -1.32 10.21 -11.72
CA ALA A 153 -0.95 10.10 -10.32
C ALA A 153 0.34 9.29 -10.13
N MET A 154 0.49 8.16 -10.84
CA MET A 154 1.71 7.35 -10.82
C MET A 154 2.96 8.10 -11.30
N GLU A 155 2.84 8.92 -12.35
CA GLU A 155 3.94 9.77 -12.83
C GLU A 155 4.43 10.73 -11.73
N GLY A 156 3.49 11.32 -10.99
CA GLY A 156 3.74 12.24 -9.88
C GLY A 156 4.23 11.59 -8.59
N GLU A 157 3.93 10.30 -8.37
CA GLU A 157 4.33 9.55 -7.16
C GLU A 157 5.51 8.60 -7.37
N ASP A 158 6.14 8.67 -8.54
CA ASP A 158 7.24 7.80 -8.97
C ASP A 158 6.90 6.31 -8.81
N LEU A 159 5.74 5.92 -9.34
CA LEU A 159 5.26 4.54 -9.36
C LEU A 159 5.44 3.90 -10.73
N ASN A 160 5.88 2.64 -10.75
CA ASN A 160 5.95 1.82 -11.94
C ASN A 160 4.66 1.01 -12.17
N LEU A 161 4.08 0.44 -11.11
CA LEU A 161 2.85 -0.35 -11.17
C LEU A 161 1.81 0.11 -10.16
N LEU A 162 0.54 0.14 -10.60
CA LEU A 162 -0.61 0.40 -9.74
C LEU A 162 -1.70 -0.64 -10.03
N ALA A 163 -2.30 -1.19 -8.99
CA ALA A 163 -3.42 -2.12 -9.13
C ALA A 163 -4.70 -1.57 -8.50
N PRO A 164 -5.56 -0.89 -9.27
CA PRO A 164 -6.90 -0.54 -8.81
C PRO A 164 -7.80 -1.77 -8.70
N MET A 165 -8.61 -1.81 -7.66
CA MET A 165 -9.54 -2.89 -7.36
C MET A 165 -10.96 -2.50 -7.75
N SER A 166 -11.56 -3.30 -8.62
CA SER A 166 -13.00 -3.27 -8.83
C SER A 166 -13.64 -3.88 -7.59
N TRP A 167 -14.66 -3.22 -7.07
CA TRP A 167 -15.21 -3.58 -5.76
C TRP A 167 -16.73 -3.41 -5.76
N ASN A 168 -17.38 -3.78 -4.65
CA ASN A 168 -18.82 -3.63 -4.52
C ASN A 168 -19.19 -2.68 -3.36
N ARG A 169 -20.06 -1.71 -3.67
CA ARG A 169 -20.84 -1.00 -2.64
C ARG A 169 -22.19 -1.69 -2.55
N TRP A 170 -22.25 -2.72 -1.70
CA TRP A 170 -23.41 -3.60 -1.60
C TRP A 170 -23.69 -4.22 -2.97
N GLU A 171 -24.89 -4.09 -3.54
CA GLU A 171 -25.24 -4.61 -4.86
C GLU A 171 -24.61 -3.87 -6.04
N ARG A 172 -24.09 -2.65 -5.84
CA ARG A 172 -23.45 -1.88 -6.91
C ARG A 172 -22.03 -2.38 -7.11
N ARG A 173 -21.78 -3.00 -8.27
CA ARG A 173 -20.45 -3.43 -8.71
C ARG A 173 -19.77 -2.28 -9.45
N ILE A 174 -18.75 -1.72 -8.82
CA ILE A 174 -18.03 -0.56 -9.33
C ILE A 174 -16.83 -1.09 -10.10
N ASP A 175 -16.70 -0.61 -11.34
CA ASP A 175 -15.63 -0.94 -12.27
C ASP A 175 -15.58 -2.42 -12.73
N GLU A 176 -16.63 -3.21 -12.45
CA GLU A 176 -16.73 -4.62 -12.88
C GLU A 176 -16.39 -4.86 -14.36
N ALA A 177 -16.86 -4.00 -15.25
CA ALA A 177 -16.66 -4.15 -16.70
C ALA A 177 -15.21 -4.00 -17.16
N ILE A 178 -14.28 -3.62 -16.28
CA ILE A 178 -12.86 -3.45 -16.58
C ILE A 178 -11.96 -4.37 -15.74
N VAL A 179 -12.49 -5.30 -14.95
CA VAL A 179 -11.68 -6.34 -14.29
C VAL A 179 -10.79 -7.05 -15.32
N GLY A 180 -9.53 -7.29 -14.96
CA GLY A 180 -8.52 -7.89 -15.84
C GLY A 180 -7.94 -6.94 -16.90
N ARG A 181 -8.42 -5.69 -16.98
CA ARG A 181 -7.87 -4.71 -17.91
C ARG A 181 -6.47 -4.28 -17.47
N GLU A 182 -5.53 -4.31 -18.42
CA GLU A 182 -4.21 -3.69 -18.28
C GLU A 182 -4.10 -2.43 -19.14
N THR A 183 -3.34 -1.44 -18.70
CA THR A 183 -2.97 -0.27 -19.51
C THR A 183 -1.53 0.11 -19.24
N VAL A 184 -0.75 0.24 -20.32
CA VAL A 184 0.67 0.61 -20.27
C VAL A 184 0.89 1.96 -20.95
N VAL A 185 1.50 2.90 -20.25
CA VAL A 185 1.86 4.24 -20.77
C VAL A 185 3.23 4.62 -20.23
N ASP A 186 4.18 4.97 -21.11
CA ASP A 186 5.53 5.42 -20.75
C ASP A 186 6.24 4.52 -19.72
N GLY A 187 6.13 3.20 -19.89
CA GLY A 187 6.73 2.21 -18.99
C GLY A 187 6.07 2.12 -17.61
N ARG A 188 4.82 2.58 -17.45
CA ARG A 188 3.99 2.39 -16.24
C ARG A 188 2.81 1.51 -16.54
N ILE A 189 2.45 0.66 -15.58
CA ILE A 189 1.39 -0.35 -15.74
C ILE A 189 0.27 -0.09 -14.73
N VAL A 190 -0.97 0.04 -15.22
CA VAL A 190 -2.18 -0.04 -14.41
C VAL A 190 -2.86 -1.38 -14.71
N THR A 191 -3.02 -2.23 -13.70
CA THR A 191 -3.64 -3.56 -13.84
C THR A 191 -4.86 -3.68 -12.93
N GLN A 192 -6.05 -3.86 -13.50
CA GLN A 192 -7.29 -3.84 -12.76
C GLN A 192 -7.55 -5.20 -12.09
N GLY A 193 -7.54 -5.23 -10.76
CA GLY A 193 -7.92 -6.39 -9.95
C GLY A 193 -9.33 -6.29 -9.38
N GLN A 194 -9.63 -7.13 -8.40
CA GLN A 194 -10.90 -7.14 -7.67
C GLN A 194 -10.70 -7.14 -6.16
N GLU A 195 -11.44 -6.32 -5.41
CA GLU A 195 -11.58 -6.43 -3.95
C GLU A 195 -12.97 -7.01 -3.64
N ILE A 196 -12.99 -8.12 -2.91
CA ILE A 196 -14.19 -8.79 -2.42
C ILE A 196 -14.44 -8.32 -0.99
N ARG A 197 -15.53 -7.58 -0.78
CA ARG A 197 -15.79 -6.84 0.47
C ARG A 197 -16.79 -7.53 1.39
N SER A 198 -16.50 -8.79 1.73
CA SER A 198 -17.23 -9.53 2.75
C SER A 198 -16.86 -9.05 4.16
N HIS A 199 -17.34 -7.86 4.56
CA HIS A 199 -16.93 -7.13 5.77
C HIS A 199 -16.80 -7.96 7.04
N PHE A 200 -17.72 -8.91 7.28
CA PHE A 200 -17.68 -9.75 8.47
C PHE A 200 -16.57 -10.82 8.42
N HIS A 201 -16.28 -11.33 7.22
CA HIS A 201 -15.31 -12.40 6.98
C HIS A 201 -13.88 -11.86 6.85
N GLY A 202 -13.74 -10.62 6.35
CA GLY A 202 -12.48 -9.98 6.01
C GLY A 202 -12.44 -9.66 4.53
N HIS A 203 -11.88 -8.49 4.17
CA HIS A 203 -11.71 -8.10 2.78
C HIS A 203 -10.49 -8.81 2.18
N VAL A 204 -10.62 -9.20 0.92
CA VAL A 204 -9.56 -9.86 0.16
C VAL A 204 -9.48 -9.24 -1.23
N SER A 205 -8.27 -9.02 -1.73
CA SER A 205 -8.02 -8.62 -3.11
C SER A 205 -7.56 -9.80 -3.96
N LEU A 206 -7.86 -9.74 -5.25
CA LEU A 206 -7.43 -10.66 -6.31
C LEU A 206 -6.63 -9.87 -7.34
N LEU A 207 -5.34 -10.16 -7.44
CA LEU A 207 -4.41 -9.61 -8.42
C LEU A 207 -4.17 -10.62 -9.56
N GLY A 208 -3.94 -10.13 -10.78
CA GLY A 208 -3.76 -11.01 -11.94
C GLY A 208 -5.02 -11.79 -12.32
N VAL A 209 -6.20 -11.26 -12.01
CA VAL A 209 -7.48 -11.89 -12.29
C VAL A 209 -8.05 -11.39 -13.62
N GLU A 210 -8.44 -12.30 -14.52
CA GLU A 210 -9.05 -11.94 -15.81
C GLU A 210 -10.55 -11.70 -15.70
N GLU A 211 -11.24 -12.54 -14.92
CA GLU A 211 -12.70 -12.52 -14.75
C GLU A 211 -13.06 -12.36 -13.27
N PRO A 212 -14.09 -11.58 -12.90
CA PRO A 212 -14.41 -11.35 -11.51
C PRO A 212 -14.98 -12.59 -10.80
N TYR A 213 -14.53 -12.85 -9.57
CA TYR A 213 -15.19 -13.78 -8.66
C TYR A 213 -16.60 -13.29 -8.32
N THR A 214 -17.56 -14.21 -8.19
CA THR A 214 -18.94 -13.91 -7.77
C THR A 214 -19.44 -14.97 -6.79
N PRO A 215 -20.14 -14.61 -5.69
CA PRO A 215 -20.59 -13.25 -5.30
C PRO A 215 -19.46 -12.34 -4.77
N TRP A 216 -19.68 -11.03 -4.77
CA TRP A 216 -18.67 -10.03 -4.34
C TRP A 216 -18.75 -9.68 -2.84
N PHE A 217 -19.80 -10.15 -2.16
CA PHE A 217 -19.99 -9.98 -0.73
C PHE A 217 -20.93 -11.05 -0.17
N TRP A 218 -20.71 -11.42 1.09
CA TRP A 218 -21.60 -12.26 1.90
C TRP A 218 -21.34 -11.99 3.38
N GLY A 219 -22.19 -12.50 4.26
CA GLY A 219 -22.04 -12.33 5.70
C GLY A 219 -23.34 -11.98 6.41
N PRO A 220 -23.36 -12.07 7.75
CA PRO A 220 -24.55 -11.85 8.57
C PRO A 220 -25.00 -10.38 8.60
N ASN A 221 -24.10 -9.45 8.22
CA ASN A 221 -24.36 -8.01 8.18
C ASN A 221 -24.77 -7.49 6.79
N ASN A 222 -24.81 -8.36 5.79
CA ASN A 222 -25.19 -8.01 4.44
C ASN A 222 -26.68 -8.34 4.22
N PRO A 223 -27.37 -7.66 3.27
CA PRO A 223 -28.74 -8.03 2.91
C PRO A 223 -28.85 -9.55 2.70
N THR A 224 -29.94 -10.16 3.17
CA THR A 224 -30.22 -11.62 3.14
C THR A 224 -30.48 -12.16 1.72
N LEU A 225 -29.65 -11.75 0.77
CA LEU A 225 -29.63 -12.24 -0.59
C LEU A 225 -28.45 -13.21 -0.72
N GLY A 226 -28.76 -14.49 -0.92
CA GLY A 226 -27.76 -15.52 -1.21
C GLY A 226 -27.67 -16.64 -0.17
N ASP A 227 -26.74 -17.55 -0.41
CA ASP A 227 -26.43 -18.64 0.51
C ASP A 227 -25.66 -18.08 1.72
N PRO A 228 -26.14 -18.24 2.96
CA PRO A 228 -25.40 -17.80 4.11
C PRO A 228 -24.09 -18.57 4.28
N ASN A 229 -23.99 -19.82 3.81
CA ASN A 229 -22.83 -20.70 3.96
C ASN A 229 -21.72 -20.41 2.92
N ARG A 230 -21.23 -19.16 2.90
CA ARG A 230 -20.11 -18.72 2.08
C ARG A 230 -18.85 -18.47 2.92
N SER A 231 -17.70 -18.57 2.29
CA SER A 231 -16.39 -18.47 2.94
C SER A 231 -15.37 -17.79 2.01
N ASN A 232 -14.46 -17.00 2.60
CA ASN A 232 -13.27 -16.51 1.89
C ASN A 232 -12.43 -17.68 1.34
N GLY A 233 -12.56 -18.89 1.91
CA GLY A 233 -11.96 -20.10 1.37
C GLY A 233 -12.35 -20.44 -0.07
N GLU A 234 -13.57 -20.06 -0.51
CA GLU A 234 -13.98 -20.22 -1.92
C GLU A 234 -13.22 -19.25 -2.83
N VAL A 235 -12.88 -18.06 -2.33
CA VAL A 235 -12.06 -17.08 -3.05
C VAL A 235 -10.61 -17.54 -3.13
N VAL A 236 -10.09 -18.18 -2.07
CA VAL A 236 -8.77 -18.81 -2.07
C VAL A 236 -8.70 -19.90 -3.14
N GLU A 237 -9.70 -20.78 -3.20
CA GLU A 237 -9.79 -21.83 -4.23
C GLU A 237 -9.92 -21.22 -5.64
N TYR A 238 -10.73 -20.16 -5.80
CA TYR A 238 -10.83 -19.44 -7.06
C TYR A 238 -9.48 -18.89 -7.52
N ALA A 239 -8.76 -18.19 -6.63
CA ALA A 239 -7.46 -17.62 -6.92
C ALA A 239 -6.45 -18.69 -7.37
N GLN A 240 -6.42 -19.83 -6.67
CA GLN A 240 -5.57 -20.96 -7.04
C GLN A 240 -5.91 -21.51 -8.43
N ASN A 241 -7.20 -21.65 -8.76
CA ASN A 241 -7.64 -22.21 -10.03
C ASN A 241 -7.47 -21.24 -11.21
N SER A 242 -7.60 -19.93 -10.98
CA SER A 242 -7.47 -18.90 -12.01
C SER A 242 -6.04 -18.39 -12.16
N GLY A 243 -5.11 -18.78 -11.28
CA GLY A 243 -3.76 -18.21 -11.21
C GLY A 243 -3.70 -16.81 -10.62
N ALA A 244 -4.81 -16.30 -10.07
CA ALA A 244 -4.82 -15.00 -9.40
C ALA A 244 -4.12 -15.09 -8.04
N PHE A 245 -3.60 -13.96 -7.55
CA PHE A 245 -2.98 -13.87 -6.25
C PHE A 245 -3.93 -13.22 -5.24
N LEU A 246 -4.28 -13.98 -4.19
CA LEU A 246 -5.14 -13.49 -3.12
C LEU A 246 -4.33 -12.80 -2.03
N THR A 247 -4.74 -11.59 -1.65
CA THR A 247 -4.17 -10.86 -0.51
C THR A 247 -5.26 -10.49 0.48
N TYR A 248 -5.05 -10.75 1.77
CA TYR A 248 -5.88 -10.16 2.82
C TYR A 248 -5.48 -8.70 3.00
N VAL A 249 -6.43 -7.80 2.78
CA VAL A 249 -6.20 -6.35 2.75
C VAL A 249 -6.57 -5.67 4.07
N HIS A 250 -5.87 -4.59 4.37
CA HIS A 250 -6.00 -3.72 5.56
C HIS A 250 -6.42 -4.42 6.87
N PRO A 251 -5.70 -5.47 7.34
CA PRO A 251 -6.25 -6.37 8.34
C PRO A 251 -6.15 -5.89 9.79
N ILE A 252 -5.08 -5.20 10.20
CA ILE A 252 -4.85 -4.79 11.61
C ILE A 252 -4.75 -3.27 11.74
N SER A 253 -5.65 -2.67 12.54
CA SER A 253 -5.73 -1.20 12.67
C SER A 253 -4.90 -0.60 13.81
N ASN A 254 -4.29 -1.42 14.68
CA ASN A 254 -3.62 -0.95 15.91
C ASN A 254 -2.16 -1.43 15.98
N ASP A 255 -1.27 -0.60 16.55
CA ASP A 255 0.16 -0.92 16.70
C ASP A 255 0.50 -1.99 17.73
N SER A 256 -0.44 -2.36 18.60
CA SER A 256 -0.24 -3.43 19.57
C SER A 256 -0.32 -4.82 18.94
N ASP A 257 0.40 -5.77 19.54
CA ASP A 257 0.34 -7.19 19.15
C ASP A 257 -1.12 -7.69 19.29
N PRO A 258 -1.77 -8.14 18.20
CA PRO A 258 -3.15 -8.58 18.25
C PRO A 258 -3.35 -9.80 19.16
N PHE A 259 -2.32 -10.61 19.39
CA PHE A 259 -2.41 -11.81 20.24
C PHE A 259 -2.38 -11.50 21.74
N GLU A 260 -1.95 -10.30 22.15
CA GLU A 260 -2.10 -9.87 23.55
C GLU A 260 -3.57 -9.69 23.93
N ASN A 261 -4.41 -9.26 22.98
CA ASN A 261 -5.84 -9.11 23.17
C ASN A 261 -6.62 -9.14 21.85
N LEU A 262 -6.98 -10.35 21.41
CA LEU A 262 -7.71 -10.61 20.17
C LEU A 262 -9.13 -10.02 20.13
N GLN A 263 -9.69 -9.61 21.26
CA GLN A 263 -10.99 -8.94 21.31
C GLN A 263 -10.86 -7.44 21.04
N LYS A 264 -9.80 -6.81 21.57
CA LYS A 264 -9.53 -5.38 21.39
C LYS A 264 -8.88 -5.10 20.03
N ASN A 265 -8.07 -6.04 19.53
CA ASN A 265 -7.37 -5.97 18.27
C ASN A 265 -7.78 -7.16 17.39
N PRO A 266 -8.99 -7.13 16.82
CA PRO A 266 -9.52 -8.26 16.08
C PRO A 266 -8.73 -8.49 14.78
N ILE A 267 -8.43 -9.75 14.50
CA ILE A 267 -7.95 -10.20 13.18
C ILE A 267 -9.19 -10.49 12.32
N PRO A 268 -9.17 -10.22 10.99
CA PRO A 268 -10.25 -10.63 10.10
C PRO A 268 -10.57 -12.13 10.23
N LEU A 269 -11.87 -12.44 10.18
CA LEU A 269 -12.43 -13.69 10.70
C LEU A 269 -11.79 -14.95 10.11
N GLU A 270 -11.61 -14.98 8.79
CA GLU A 270 -11.11 -16.16 8.08
C GLU A 270 -9.61 -16.07 7.73
N LEU A 271 -8.95 -14.93 7.97
CA LEU A 271 -7.55 -14.69 7.61
C LEU A 271 -6.64 -15.77 8.16
N VAL A 272 -6.73 -16.06 9.46
CA VAL A 272 -5.82 -17.03 10.09
C VAL A 272 -6.04 -18.43 9.54
N SER A 273 -7.29 -18.88 9.40
CA SER A 273 -7.56 -20.21 8.84
C SER A 273 -7.11 -20.32 7.40
N ASP A 274 -7.36 -19.29 6.60
CA ASP A 274 -6.98 -19.29 5.19
C ASP A 274 -5.46 -19.24 5.04
N ALA A 275 -4.75 -18.41 5.79
CA ALA A 275 -3.28 -18.37 5.79
C ALA A 275 -2.64 -19.68 6.29
N VAL A 276 -3.32 -20.40 7.19
CA VAL A 276 -2.86 -21.70 7.68
C VAL A 276 -3.11 -22.82 6.66
N LEU A 277 -4.17 -22.74 5.85
CA LEU A 277 -4.54 -23.78 4.89
C LEU A 277 -3.97 -23.52 3.49
N GLY A 278 -3.90 -22.27 3.09
CA GLY A 278 -3.46 -21.83 1.77
C GLY A 278 -1.95 -21.96 1.60
N GLU A 279 -1.54 -22.20 0.36
CA GLU A 279 -0.13 -22.29 -0.04
C GLU A 279 0.44 -20.94 -0.44
N LEU A 280 -0.39 -20.07 -1.04
CA LEU A 280 0.01 -18.80 -1.63
C LEU A 280 -1.01 -17.72 -1.23
N ILE A 281 -0.70 -16.98 -0.17
CA ILE A 281 -1.52 -15.88 0.34
C ILE A 281 -0.62 -14.68 0.59
N GLY A 282 -1.11 -13.50 0.23
CA GLY A 282 -0.54 -12.21 0.60
C GLY A 282 -1.19 -11.63 1.85
N LEU A 283 -0.43 -10.78 2.54
CA LEU A 283 -0.93 -9.93 3.61
C LEU A 283 -0.54 -8.50 3.30
N GLU A 284 -1.52 -7.60 3.21
CA GLU A 284 -1.28 -6.17 3.08
C GLU A 284 -0.65 -5.64 4.37
N MET A 285 0.67 -5.52 4.36
CA MET A 285 1.47 -5.17 5.51
C MET A 285 1.44 -3.66 5.76
N VAL A 286 1.45 -2.89 4.67
CA VAL A 286 1.43 -1.43 4.67
C VAL A 286 0.21 -0.94 3.92
N CYS A 287 -0.61 -0.15 4.60
CA CYS A 287 -1.76 0.53 4.04
C CYS A 287 -2.06 1.79 4.82
N ALA A 288 -2.57 2.82 4.15
CA ALA A 288 -2.77 4.15 4.72
C ALA A 288 -3.66 4.17 5.97
N TRP A 289 -4.51 3.16 6.13
CA TRP A 289 -5.49 3.08 7.21
C TRP A 289 -5.12 2.08 8.32
N THR A 290 -4.00 1.39 8.19
CA THR A 290 -3.65 0.26 9.09
C THR A 290 -2.33 0.45 9.80
N SER A 291 -2.14 -0.36 10.83
CA SER A 291 -0.88 -0.37 11.55
C SER A 291 0.10 -1.36 10.91
N PRO A 292 1.23 -0.89 10.37
CA PRO A 292 2.27 -1.79 9.91
C PRO A 292 2.94 -2.56 11.06
N LEU A 293 2.90 -2.04 12.29
CA LEU A 293 3.45 -2.73 13.47
C LEU A 293 2.56 -3.90 13.90
N GLY A 294 1.24 -3.68 14.01
CA GLY A 294 0.29 -4.74 14.34
C GLY A 294 0.21 -5.82 13.24
N ASN A 295 0.23 -5.40 11.96
CA ASN A 295 0.32 -6.32 10.83
C ASN A 295 1.59 -7.18 10.90
N SER A 296 2.74 -6.60 11.27
CA SER A 296 4.00 -7.34 11.42
C SER A 296 3.90 -8.46 12.45
N GLU A 297 3.24 -8.22 13.58
CA GLU A 297 3.10 -9.24 14.64
C GLU A 297 2.28 -10.46 14.16
N LEU A 298 1.18 -10.24 13.43
CA LEU A 298 0.40 -11.30 12.79
C LEU A 298 1.25 -12.07 11.77
N TRP A 299 1.91 -11.33 10.88
CA TRP A 299 2.72 -11.92 9.84
C TRP A 299 3.86 -12.78 10.39
N TYR A 300 4.51 -12.35 11.46
CA TYR A 300 5.56 -13.14 12.11
C TYR A 300 5.04 -14.50 12.59
N ARG A 301 3.81 -14.58 13.12
CA ARG A 301 3.23 -15.88 13.50
C ARG A 301 3.02 -16.78 12.28
N LEU A 302 2.56 -16.21 11.17
CA LEU A 302 2.35 -16.94 9.91
C LEU A 302 3.68 -17.44 9.33
N LEU A 303 4.71 -16.59 9.25
CA LEU A 303 6.05 -16.99 8.84
C LEU A 303 6.62 -18.06 9.77
N ASN A 304 6.43 -17.89 11.08
CA ASN A 304 6.97 -18.79 12.10
C ASN A 304 6.39 -20.19 12.01
N ILE A 305 5.13 -20.41 11.62
CA ILE A 305 4.58 -21.77 11.42
C ILE A 305 5.05 -22.43 10.10
N GLY A 306 5.80 -21.70 9.27
CA GLY A 306 6.32 -22.18 8.00
C GLY A 306 5.52 -21.74 6.78
N ARG A 307 4.56 -20.81 6.94
CA ARG A 307 3.77 -20.29 5.81
C ARG A 307 4.49 -19.08 5.19
N PRO A 308 4.89 -19.12 3.90
CA PRO A 308 5.57 -18.02 3.23
C PRO A 308 4.57 -16.96 2.77
N VAL A 309 3.83 -16.37 3.71
CA VAL A 309 2.86 -15.31 3.41
C VAL A 309 3.61 -14.09 2.90
N ALA A 310 3.29 -13.62 1.68
CA ALA A 310 3.98 -12.48 1.08
C ALA A 310 3.56 -11.18 1.79
N ALA A 311 4.53 -10.32 2.12
CA ALA A 311 4.23 -8.97 2.58
C ALA A 311 3.90 -8.10 1.36
N MET A 312 2.66 -7.64 1.27
CA MET A 312 2.13 -6.84 0.17
C MET A 312 1.88 -5.39 0.63
N SER A 313 1.71 -4.49 -0.32
CA SER A 313 1.33 -3.10 -0.07
C SER A 313 0.02 -2.74 -0.72
N GLY A 314 -0.68 -1.77 -0.13
CA GLY A 314 -1.90 -1.24 -0.69
C GLY A 314 -2.25 0.09 -0.07
N THR A 315 -2.39 1.16 -0.84
CA THR A 315 -2.76 2.44 -0.21
C THR A 315 -4.23 2.48 0.21
N ASP A 316 -5.12 1.71 -0.44
CA ASP A 316 -6.58 1.79 -0.31
C ASP A 316 -7.08 3.25 -0.48
N MET A 317 -6.53 3.87 -1.53
CA MET A 317 -6.81 5.23 -1.98
C MET A 317 -7.79 5.20 -3.15
N TRP A 318 -8.57 6.27 -3.30
CA TRP A 318 -9.62 6.39 -4.30
C TRP A 318 -9.26 7.51 -5.27
N VAL A 319 -8.97 7.16 -6.53
CA VAL A 319 -8.54 8.14 -7.54
C VAL A 319 -9.65 9.15 -7.82
N ASP A 320 -10.94 8.78 -7.71
CA ASP A 320 -12.06 9.70 -7.95
C ASP A 320 -12.47 10.56 -6.73
N PHE A 321 -11.90 10.29 -5.56
CA PHE A 321 -12.36 10.90 -4.31
C PHE A 321 -11.39 12.00 -3.86
N HIS A 322 -11.93 13.20 -3.69
CA HIS A 322 -11.10 14.36 -3.34
C HIS A 322 -10.39 14.24 -1.98
N ARG A 323 -10.92 13.48 -1.01
CA ARG A 323 -10.31 13.34 0.33
C ARG A 323 -9.54 12.03 0.43
N THR A 324 -8.27 12.04 0.05
CA THR A 324 -7.42 10.84 0.04
C THR A 324 -5.94 11.18 0.12
N MET A 325 -5.14 10.24 0.62
CA MET A 325 -3.69 10.23 0.44
C MET A 325 -3.35 9.94 -1.03
N ALA A 326 -2.09 10.16 -1.41
CA ALA A 326 -1.62 9.86 -2.75
C ALA A 326 -1.45 8.36 -3.01
N VAL A 327 -1.54 7.93 -4.27
CA VAL A 327 -1.17 6.56 -4.67
C VAL A 327 0.26 6.24 -4.24
N GLY A 328 0.49 4.99 -3.85
CA GLY A 328 1.79 4.53 -3.38
C GLY A 328 2.24 5.14 -2.07
N THR A 329 1.34 5.70 -1.26
CA THR A 329 1.65 5.97 0.15
C THR A 329 2.00 4.66 0.86
N GLY A 330 1.26 3.57 0.62
CA GLY A 330 1.72 2.21 0.86
C GLY A 330 2.31 1.64 -0.42
N ARG A 331 3.59 1.26 -0.42
CA ARG A 331 4.23 0.70 -1.62
C ARG A 331 5.18 -0.45 -1.32
N ASN A 332 5.34 -1.32 -2.31
CA ASN A 332 6.31 -2.39 -2.34
C ASN A 332 7.39 -2.02 -3.36
N TYR A 333 8.65 -2.08 -2.95
CA TYR A 333 9.78 -2.07 -3.87
C TYR A 333 10.20 -3.51 -4.10
N VAL A 334 10.03 -3.98 -5.33
CA VAL A 334 10.24 -5.36 -5.75
C VAL A 334 11.49 -5.45 -6.60
N GLN A 335 12.37 -6.39 -6.30
CA GLN A 335 13.59 -6.63 -7.08
C GLN A 335 13.24 -7.33 -8.38
N LEU A 336 13.53 -6.68 -9.49
CA LEU A 336 13.27 -7.19 -10.82
C LEU A 336 14.34 -6.67 -11.78
N ASP A 337 14.80 -7.53 -12.69
CA ASP A 337 15.67 -7.10 -13.78
C ASP A 337 14.83 -6.25 -14.76
N GLU A 338 15.30 -5.06 -15.13
CA GLU A 338 14.53 -4.09 -15.94
C GLU A 338 14.04 -4.67 -17.28
N GLU A 339 14.76 -5.62 -17.86
CA GLU A 339 14.39 -6.30 -19.11
C GLU A 339 13.10 -7.15 -19.00
N ASN A 340 12.66 -7.46 -17.77
CA ASN A 340 11.52 -8.34 -17.50
C ASN A 340 10.31 -7.60 -16.88
N PHE A 341 10.24 -6.27 -16.99
CA PHE A 341 9.16 -5.50 -16.37
C PHE A 341 7.78 -5.73 -17.03
N THR A 342 6.96 -6.55 -16.37
CA THR A 342 5.55 -6.85 -16.69
C THR A 342 4.74 -6.95 -15.39
N ALA A 343 3.41 -6.82 -15.44
CA ALA A 343 2.57 -6.97 -14.25
C ALA A 343 2.77 -8.31 -13.54
N ASP A 344 2.80 -9.41 -14.31
CA ASP A 344 2.99 -10.76 -13.80
C ASP A 344 4.37 -10.94 -13.16
N ALA A 345 5.44 -10.43 -13.78
CA ALA A 345 6.79 -10.54 -13.22
C ALA A 345 6.93 -9.76 -11.91
N VAL A 346 6.30 -8.58 -11.79
CA VAL A 346 6.25 -7.82 -10.53
C VAL A 346 5.47 -8.60 -9.48
N LEU A 347 4.30 -9.14 -9.83
CA LEU A 347 3.47 -9.91 -8.91
C LEU A 347 4.18 -11.18 -8.41
N GLU A 348 4.82 -11.93 -9.29
CA GLU A 348 5.58 -13.14 -8.92
C GLU A 348 6.80 -12.82 -8.05
N ALA A 349 7.51 -11.72 -8.33
CA ALA A 349 8.62 -11.29 -7.49
C ALA A 349 8.15 -10.79 -6.11
N ALA A 350 7.02 -10.07 -6.04
CA ALA A 350 6.39 -9.68 -4.78
C ALA A 350 5.96 -10.91 -3.97
N ARG A 351 5.28 -11.88 -4.62
CA ARG A 351 4.87 -13.16 -4.03
C ARG A 351 6.05 -13.97 -3.49
N ALA A 352 7.19 -13.94 -4.20
CA ALA A 352 8.42 -14.58 -3.77
C ALA A 352 9.16 -13.82 -2.63
N GLY A 353 8.63 -12.67 -2.18
CA GLY A 353 9.24 -11.87 -1.12
C GLY A 353 10.51 -11.15 -1.56
N ARG A 354 10.68 -10.89 -2.86
CA ARG A 354 11.88 -10.23 -3.40
C ARG A 354 11.83 -8.72 -3.22
N GLY A 355 12.04 -8.24 -2.00
CA GLY A 355 12.16 -6.80 -1.74
C GLY A 355 11.69 -6.37 -0.35
N PHE A 356 11.03 -5.21 -0.30
CA PHE A 356 10.54 -4.62 0.95
C PHE A 356 9.26 -3.82 0.75
N VAL A 357 8.45 -3.73 1.80
CA VAL A 357 7.26 -2.89 1.87
C VAL A 357 7.57 -1.63 2.68
N THR A 358 6.96 -0.51 2.32
CA THR A 358 7.24 0.78 2.96
C THR A 358 6.08 1.77 2.86
N THR A 359 6.05 2.69 3.83
CA THR A 359 5.24 3.91 3.85
C THR A 359 6.10 5.16 3.86
N GLY A 360 7.32 5.06 3.36
CA GLY A 360 8.28 6.16 3.35
C GLY A 360 9.66 5.69 2.98
N PRO A 361 10.51 5.27 3.94
CA PRO A 361 11.92 5.02 3.71
C PRO A 361 12.20 3.83 2.78
N ALA A 362 13.33 3.90 2.05
CA ALA A 362 13.89 2.76 1.34
C ALA A 362 14.76 1.93 2.28
N LEU A 363 14.63 0.60 2.24
CA LEU A 363 15.32 -0.32 3.15
C LEU A 363 15.85 -1.56 2.42
N MET A 364 17.11 -1.51 2.03
CA MET A 364 17.81 -2.61 1.37
C MET A 364 18.49 -3.48 2.43
N PHE A 365 18.37 -4.81 2.32
CA PHE A 365 18.88 -5.75 3.31
C PHE A 365 19.60 -6.93 2.65
N GLN A 366 20.72 -7.35 3.22
CA GLN A 366 21.50 -8.49 2.75
C GLN A 366 22.14 -9.26 3.93
N VAL A 367 22.28 -10.58 3.76
CA VAL A 367 22.90 -11.49 4.73
C VAL A 367 23.87 -12.45 4.02
N GLY A 368 24.96 -12.83 4.69
CA GLY A 368 25.94 -13.79 4.19
C GLY A 368 26.66 -13.29 2.94
N GLU A 369 26.76 -14.14 1.92
CA GLU A 369 27.39 -13.86 0.62
C GLU A 369 26.47 -13.07 -0.33
N GLY A 370 25.67 -12.14 0.21
CA GLY A 370 24.81 -11.25 -0.56
C GLY A 370 23.38 -11.75 -0.78
N ALA A 371 22.91 -12.73 0.01
CA ALA A 371 21.50 -13.15 -0.02
C ALA A 371 20.59 -11.96 0.31
N ARG A 372 19.52 -11.79 -0.47
CA ARG A 372 18.54 -10.69 -0.38
C ARG A 372 17.17 -11.24 0.04
N PRO A 373 16.20 -10.38 0.42
CA PRO A 373 14.84 -10.82 0.72
C PRO A 373 14.29 -11.77 -0.35
N GLY A 374 13.67 -12.87 0.08
CA GLY A 374 13.23 -13.97 -0.78
C GLY A 374 14.25 -15.11 -0.93
N ASP A 375 15.55 -14.85 -0.71
CA ASP A 375 16.59 -15.88 -0.79
C ASP A 375 16.69 -16.73 0.49
N VAL A 376 17.55 -17.75 0.43
CA VAL A 376 17.86 -18.66 1.52
C VAL A 376 19.33 -18.49 1.93
N VAL A 377 19.62 -18.50 3.23
CA VAL A 377 20.97 -18.51 3.80
C VAL A 377 21.16 -19.67 4.77
N SER A 378 22.40 -20.12 4.96
CA SER A 378 22.73 -21.12 5.98
C SER A 378 22.66 -20.54 7.40
N SER A 379 22.36 -21.41 8.35
CA SER A 379 22.44 -21.14 9.78
C SER A 379 23.88 -20.87 10.27
N GLY A 380 24.01 -20.46 11.53
CA GLY A 380 25.29 -20.10 12.14
C GLY A 380 25.65 -18.62 12.00
N SER A 381 26.93 -18.30 12.18
CA SER A 381 27.40 -16.91 12.16
C SER A 381 27.40 -16.34 10.74
N GLN A 382 26.53 -15.36 10.49
CA GLN A 382 26.39 -14.66 9.22
C GLN A 382 26.68 -13.18 9.41
N ASN A 383 27.39 -12.59 8.45
CA ASN A 383 27.47 -11.13 8.34
C ASN A 383 26.17 -10.61 7.72
N TRP A 384 25.78 -9.38 8.07
CA TRP A 384 24.63 -8.71 7.47
C TRP A 384 24.96 -7.26 7.19
N GLN A 385 24.27 -6.71 6.19
CA GLN A 385 24.32 -5.30 5.85
C GLN A 385 22.93 -4.78 5.50
N ALA A 386 22.70 -3.51 5.78
CA ALA A 386 21.48 -2.83 5.38
C ALA A 386 21.77 -1.37 5.00
N THR A 387 20.95 -0.84 4.10
CA THR A 387 20.98 0.58 3.73
C THR A 387 19.59 1.16 3.93
N LEU A 388 19.51 2.23 4.72
CA LEU A 388 18.29 2.96 4.99
C LEU A 388 18.42 4.37 4.41
N VAL A 389 17.42 4.78 3.64
CA VAL A 389 17.31 6.13 3.06
C VAL A 389 15.90 6.65 3.32
N GLY A 390 15.73 7.92 3.65
CA GLY A 390 14.39 8.45 3.90
C GLY A 390 14.28 9.97 3.94
N THR A 391 13.13 10.49 3.55
CA THR A 391 12.78 11.92 3.61
C THR A 391 12.18 12.34 4.94
N ASN A 392 11.94 11.40 5.85
CA ASN A 392 11.43 11.64 7.19
C ASN A 392 12.42 11.10 8.23
N ASP A 393 12.43 11.70 9.42
CA ASP A 393 13.18 11.16 10.55
C ASP A 393 12.68 9.75 10.90
N ILE A 394 13.61 8.82 11.04
CA ILE A 394 13.40 7.44 11.52
C ILE A 394 14.23 7.27 12.78
N ASP A 395 13.68 6.71 13.85
CA ASP A 395 14.38 6.58 15.13
C ASP A 395 14.63 5.13 15.54
N VAL A 396 13.85 4.16 15.02
CA VAL A 396 14.01 2.74 15.30
C VAL A 396 14.46 1.99 14.05
N VAL A 397 15.53 1.21 14.19
CA VAL A 397 15.95 0.18 13.22
C VAL A 397 16.22 -1.11 13.97
N GLU A 398 15.60 -2.21 13.54
CA GLU A 398 15.60 -3.48 14.26
C GLU A 398 15.88 -4.65 13.32
N LEU A 399 16.87 -5.47 13.69
CA LEU A 399 17.09 -6.79 13.09
C LEU A 399 16.23 -7.80 13.85
N VAL A 400 15.41 -8.54 13.11
CA VAL A 400 14.42 -9.47 13.65
C VAL A 400 14.74 -10.87 13.16
N VAL A 401 14.78 -11.84 14.07
CA VAL A 401 14.91 -13.27 13.76
C VAL A 401 13.73 -14.00 14.37
N ASN A 402 12.93 -14.68 13.56
CA ASN A 402 11.74 -15.43 14.00
C ASN A 402 10.77 -14.62 14.87
N GLY A 403 10.61 -13.33 14.58
CA GLY A 403 9.76 -12.39 15.33
C GLY A 403 10.39 -11.83 16.61
N VAL A 404 11.67 -12.11 16.88
CA VAL A 404 12.40 -11.57 18.04
C VAL A 404 13.42 -10.53 17.57
N VAL A 405 13.39 -9.34 18.17
CA VAL A 405 14.39 -8.29 17.93
C VAL A 405 15.73 -8.73 18.54
N VAL A 406 16.72 -9.04 17.69
CA VAL A 406 18.07 -9.47 18.11
C VAL A 406 19.09 -8.32 18.09
N LYS A 407 18.78 -7.24 17.37
CA LYS A 407 19.58 -6.02 17.35
C LYS A 407 18.68 -4.80 17.21
N LYS A 408 18.96 -3.76 18.02
CA LYS A 408 18.38 -2.43 17.87
C LYS A 408 19.48 -1.43 17.52
N LEU A 409 19.20 -0.54 16.58
CA LEU A 409 20.12 0.43 16.00
C LEU A 409 19.45 1.81 15.97
N THR A 410 20.25 2.86 15.85
CA THR A 410 19.76 4.23 15.68
C THR A 410 19.31 4.46 14.24
N GLY A 411 18.14 5.07 14.05
CA GLY A 411 17.64 5.47 12.73
C GLY A 411 18.33 6.70 12.15
N ILE A 412 17.73 7.29 11.11
CA ILE A 412 18.28 8.37 10.29
C ILE A 412 17.51 9.68 10.45
N LYS A 413 18.14 10.81 10.11
CA LYS A 413 17.44 12.07 9.91
C LYS A 413 16.87 12.18 8.50
N ALA A 414 15.84 13.01 8.33
CA ALA A 414 15.29 13.34 7.02
C ALA A 414 16.39 13.78 6.03
N GLY A 415 16.41 13.17 4.84
CA GLY A 415 17.42 13.42 3.80
C GLY A 415 18.72 12.63 3.97
N GLU A 416 18.87 11.81 5.01
CA GLU A 416 20.08 11.03 5.27
C GLU A 416 19.99 9.62 4.64
N THR A 417 21.14 9.15 4.14
CA THR A 417 21.38 7.74 3.82
C THR A 417 22.35 7.15 4.84
N ARG A 418 22.00 6.00 5.44
CA ARG A 418 22.89 5.30 6.37
C ARG A 418 23.05 3.83 6.02
N GLN A 419 24.30 3.38 6.06
CA GLN A 419 24.66 1.97 5.96
C GLN A 419 24.87 1.38 7.36
N TYR A 420 24.32 0.20 7.57
CA TYR A 420 24.47 -0.62 8.76
C TYR A 420 25.16 -1.92 8.40
N LYS A 421 25.98 -2.43 9.32
CA LYS A 421 26.61 -3.74 9.19
C LYS A 421 26.79 -4.40 10.55
N GLY A 422 26.80 -5.72 10.56
CA GLY A 422 27.07 -6.48 11.76
C GLY A 422 27.19 -7.97 11.50
N ASN A 423 27.21 -8.73 12.59
CA ASN A 423 27.17 -10.18 12.58
C ASN A 423 25.95 -10.65 13.39
N VAL A 424 25.35 -11.75 12.99
CA VAL A 424 24.24 -12.41 13.68
C VAL A 424 24.45 -13.92 13.64
N ASN A 425 24.14 -14.61 14.73
CA ASN A 425 24.13 -16.06 14.77
C ASN A 425 22.71 -16.57 14.48
N LEU A 426 22.51 -17.14 13.30
CA LEU A 426 21.21 -17.61 12.83
C LEU A 426 20.92 -19.02 13.37
N PRO A 427 19.68 -19.30 13.83
CA PRO A 427 19.24 -20.64 14.20
C PRO A 427 19.23 -21.59 13.00
N VAL A 428 19.06 -22.90 13.23
CA VAL A 428 19.03 -23.96 12.20
C VAL A 428 17.73 -23.98 11.36
N GLY A 429 16.98 -22.88 11.35
CA GLY A 429 15.69 -22.75 10.69
C GLY A 429 15.02 -21.44 11.00
N GLY A 430 14.12 -20.99 10.12
CA GLY A 430 13.37 -19.76 10.34
C GLY A 430 13.64 -18.70 9.28
N TRP A 431 13.61 -17.44 9.71
CA TRP A 431 13.81 -16.28 8.85
C TRP A 431 14.47 -15.14 9.61
N VAL A 432 15.12 -14.26 8.86
CA VAL A 432 15.68 -12.99 9.34
C VAL A 432 15.20 -11.85 8.46
N SER A 433 14.88 -10.72 9.08
CA SER A 433 14.46 -9.49 8.40
C SER A 433 14.97 -8.27 9.14
N ILE A 434 14.90 -7.12 8.49
CA ILE A 434 15.15 -5.82 9.11
C ILE A 434 13.94 -4.91 8.92
N ARG A 435 13.63 -4.12 9.95
CA ARG A 435 12.58 -3.10 9.91
C ARG A 435 13.10 -1.76 10.41
N ALA A 436 12.51 -0.69 9.90
CA ALA A 436 12.85 0.68 10.25
C ALA A 436 11.58 1.51 10.35
N TYR A 437 11.38 2.27 11.43
CA TYR A 437 10.17 3.06 11.61
C TYR A 437 10.34 4.25 12.55
N ALA A 438 9.45 5.24 12.43
CA ALA A 438 9.28 6.28 13.44
C ALA A 438 8.45 5.72 14.60
N SER A 439 8.96 5.80 15.83
CA SER A 439 8.32 5.26 17.04
C SER A 439 7.02 5.97 17.40
N GLU A 440 6.97 7.28 17.19
CA GLU A 440 5.78 8.11 17.38
C GLU A 440 5.03 8.33 16.06
N LEU A 441 3.70 8.40 16.15
CA LEU A 441 2.88 8.91 15.06
C LEU A 441 3.18 10.40 14.88
N ARG A 442 3.16 10.89 13.63
CA ARG A 442 3.32 12.32 13.36
C ARG A 442 2.11 12.86 12.62
N GLU A 443 1.80 14.12 12.92
CA GLU A 443 0.70 14.85 12.28
C GLU A 443 1.04 15.14 10.81
N ASP A 444 2.27 15.56 10.50
CA ASP A 444 2.73 15.79 9.13
C ASP A 444 3.96 14.94 8.80
N ASN A 445 3.79 14.02 7.85
CA ASN A 445 4.85 13.18 7.30
C ASN A 445 5.04 13.41 5.79
N TRP A 446 4.63 14.56 5.26
CA TRP A 446 4.89 14.85 3.85
C TRP A 446 6.38 14.65 3.54
N PRO A 447 6.72 13.93 2.46
CA PRO A 447 5.86 13.56 1.34
C PRO A 447 5.19 12.18 1.41
N THR A 448 5.28 11.43 2.50
CA THR A 448 4.80 10.03 2.47
C THR A 448 3.30 9.89 2.71
N MET A 449 2.70 10.86 3.42
CA MET A 449 1.25 10.91 3.75
C MET A 449 0.75 9.69 4.53
N HIS A 450 1.64 9.03 5.28
CA HIS A 450 1.29 8.01 6.26
C HIS A 450 1.60 8.52 7.67
N ALA A 451 0.77 8.24 8.66
CA ALA A 451 1.00 8.67 10.06
C ALA A 451 2.29 8.11 10.67
N ARG A 452 2.77 6.98 10.13
CA ARG A 452 4.00 6.28 10.56
C ARG A 452 4.90 5.96 9.37
N PRO A 453 6.00 6.70 9.14
CA PRO A 453 7.07 6.25 8.25
C PRO A 453 7.60 4.90 8.74
N PHE A 454 7.52 3.89 7.88
CA PHE A 454 7.83 2.50 8.19
C PHE A 454 8.39 1.80 6.95
N ALA A 455 9.35 0.91 7.12
CA ALA A 455 9.77 -0.05 6.11
C ALA A 455 10.10 -1.40 6.77
N HIS A 456 9.82 -2.48 6.04
CA HIS A 456 10.13 -3.83 6.46
C HIS A 456 10.60 -4.66 5.27
N SER A 457 11.78 -5.27 5.38
CA SER A 457 12.23 -6.21 4.37
C SER A 457 11.38 -7.48 4.42
N SER A 458 11.11 -8.09 3.27
CA SER A 458 10.64 -9.47 3.26
C SER A 458 11.67 -10.42 3.90
N PRO A 459 11.30 -11.66 4.29
CA PRO A 459 12.21 -12.57 4.96
C PRO A 459 13.35 -13.00 4.04
N ILE A 460 14.55 -13.07 4.61
CA ILE A 460 15.60 -13.97 4.13
C ILE A 460 15.44 -15.25 4.94
N TRP A 461 15.20 -16.36 4.24
CA TRP A 461 14.91 -17.64 4.86
C TRP A 461 16.19 -18.33 5.34
N ILE A 462 16.09 -19.11 6.40
CA ILE A 462 17.22 -19.84 6.98
C ILE A 462 17.05 -21.32 6.66
N GLU A 463 18.04 -21.90 5.97
CA GLU A 463 18.08 -23.27 5.41
C GLU A 463 17.05 -23.58 4.31
N SER A 464 15.79 -23.16 4.46
CA SER A 464 14.73 -23.37 3.47
C SER A 464 13.62 -22.33 3.58
N VAL A 465 12.93 -22.07 2.47
CA VAL A 465 11.69 -21.26 2.47
C VAL A 465 10.65 -21.91 3.37
N GLY A 466 10.06 -21.11 4.26
CA GLY A 466 9.20 -21.59 5.34
C GLY A 466 10.00 -21.95 6.59
N SER A 467 9.68 -21.29 7.71
CA SER A 467 10.34 -21.53 9.00
C SER A 467 10.27 -23.00 9.45
N THR A 468 11.43 -23.53 9.83
CA THR A 468 11.59 -24.84 10.46
C THR A 468 11.99 -24.75 11.93
N ASP A 469 12.11 -23.54 12.51
CA ASP A 469 12.49 -23.35 13.91
C ASP A 469 11.44 -23.90 14.88
N ALA A 470 11.77 -24.95 15.63
CA ALA A 470 10.82 -25.67 16.46
C ALA A 470 10.17 -24.79 17.56
N GLN A 471 10.93 -23.89 18.18
CA GLN A 471 10.42 -23.07 19.28
C GLN A 471 9.47 -21.98 18.78
N ALA A 472 9.88 -21.25 17.75
CA ALA A 472 9.07 -20.20 17.13
C ALA A 472 7.79 -20.80 16.52
N ARG A 473 7.90 -21.94 15.83
CA ARG A 473 6.75 -22.69 15.27
C ARG A 473 5.73 -23.04 16.34
N LYS A 474 6.18 -23.66 17.44
CA LYS A 474 5.29 -24.09 18.52
C LYS A 474 4.59 -22.91 19.19
N LYS A 475 5.32 -21.83 19.48
CA LYS A 475 4.74 -20.61 20.06
C LYS A 475 3.69 -19.99 19.13
N ALA A 476 4.04 -19.79 17.86
CA ALA A 476 3.14 -19.22 16.87
C ALA A 476 1.90 -20.09 16.64
N ALA A 477 2.04 -21.42 16.63
CA ALA A 477 0.92 -22.31 16.46
C ALA A 477 -0.11 -22.19 17.60
N LEU A 478 0.35 -22.01 18.85
CA LEU A 478 -0.54 -21.77 20.00
C LEU A 478 -1.30 -20.43 19.86
N ASP A 479 -0.60 -19.36 19.49
CA ASP A 479 -1.20 -18.03 19.25
C ASP A 479 -2.28 -18.11 18.16
N LEU A 480 -1.98 -18.78 17.04
CA LEU A 480 -2.91 -18.90 15.91
C LEU A 480 -4.11 -19.81 16.22
N ILE A 481 -3.94 -20.86 17.04
CA ILE A 481 -5.07 -21.66 17.55
C ILE A 481 -6.03 -20.76 18.33
N GLN A 482 -5.51 -19.91 19.21
CA GLN A 482 -6.32 -18.98 20.01
C GLN A 482 -7.06 -17.95 19.12
N ALA A 483 -6.43 -17.50 18.04
CA ALA A 483 -7.06 -16.63 17.05
C ALA A 483 -8.22 -17.33 16.34
N ILE A 484 -8.05 -18.58 15.89
CA ILE A 484 -9.12 -19.37 15.25
C ILE A 484 -10.27 -19.64 16.24
N GLU A 485 -9.98 -19.99 17.50
CA GLU A 485 -11.01 -20.16 18.52
C GLU A 485 -11.79 -18.88 18.80
N THR A 486 -11.12 -17.73 18.74
CA THR A 486 -11.76 -16.42 18.87
C THR A 486 -12.63 -16.10 17.66
N ALA A 487 -12.15 -16.36 16.45
CA ALA A 487 -12.93 -16.23 15.23
C ALA A 487 -14.16 -17.15 15.24
N GLU A 488 -14.01 -18.40 15.67
CA GLU A 488 -15.13 -19.35 15.77
C GLU A 488 -16.21 -18.85 16.74
N ARG A 489 -15.83 -18.34 17.93
CA ARG A 489 -16.80 -17.75 18.87
C ARG A 489 -17.53 -16.55 18.26
N LYS A 490 -16.79 -15.66 17.59
CA LYS A 490 -17.36 -14.48 16.92
C LYS A 490 -18.34 -14.89 15.81
N ALA A 491 -17.97 -15.88 14.99
CA ALA A 491 -18.82 -16.42 13.95
C ALA A 491 -20.11 -17.02 14.52
N ARG A 492 -20.02 -17.88 15.55
CA ARG A 492 -21.21 -18.49 16.20
C ARG A 492 -22.13 -17.44 16.81
N ALA A 493 -21.58 -16.39 17.41
CA ALA A 493 -22.37 -15.31 17.98
C ALA A 493 -23.12 -14.50 16.91
N ALA A 494 -22.49 -14.24 15.76
CA ALA A 494 -23.09 -13.42 14.70
C ALA A 494 -24.09 -14.18 13.81
N TYR A 495 -23.86 -15.47 13.59
CA TYR A 495 -24.72 -16.31 12.75
C TYR A 495 -25.83 -17.01 13.54
N GLU A 496 -25.78 -17.04 14.87
CA GLU A 496 -26.77 -17.67 15.75
C GLU A 496 -27.06 -19.13 15.32
N ASP A 497 -28.28 -19.42 14.87
CA ASP A 497 -28.74 -20.75 14.45
C ASP A 497 -28.39 -21.07 12.98
N ILE A 498 -27.86 -20.11 12.21
CA ILE A 498 -27.50 -20.29 10.81
C ILE A 498 -26.26 -21.19 10.71
N LYS A 499 -26.40 -22.29 9.97
CA LYS A 499 -25.33 -23.27 9.79
C LYS A 499 -24.31 -22.77 8.76
N MET A 500 -23.03 -22.80 9.17
CA MET A 500 -21.87 -22.41 8.37
C MET A 500 -20.86 -23.55 8.20
N PRO A 501 -21.27 -24.74 7.70
CA PRO A 501 -20.41 -25.91 7.66
C PRO A 501 -19.09 -25.68 6.92
N LEU A 502 -19.06 -24.85 5.87
CA LEU A 502 -17.84 -24.59 5.10
C LEU A 502 -16.77 -23.88 5.95
N MET A 503 -17.11 -22.70 6.49
CA MET A 503 -16.22 -21.92 7.37
C MET A 503 -15.82 -22.73 8.62
N MET A 504 -16.78 -23.42 9.26
CA MET A 504 -16.49 -24.23 10.45
C MET A 504 -15.57 -25.42 10.16
N SER A 505 -15.70 -26.04 8.98
CA SER A 505 -14.79 -27.10 8.54
C SER A 505 -13.36 -26.56 8.40
N ARG A 506 -13.19 -25.40 7.75
CA ARG A 506 -11.88 -24.76 7.57
C ARG A 506 -11.23 -24.38 8.90
N PHE A 507 -12.00 -23.83 9.85
CA PHE A 507 -11.49 -23.57 11.21
C PHE A 507 -10.97 -24.84 11.88
N ASN A 508 -11.70 -25.95 11.77
CA ASN A 508 -11.28 -27.22 12.36
C ASN A 508 -10.04 -27.79 11.67
N GLU A 509 -9.98 -27.73 10.35
CA GLU A 509 -8.84 -28.21 9.56
C GLU A 509 -7.57 -27.42 9.91
N ALA A 510 -7.64 -26.09 9.89
CA ALA A 510 -6.53 -25.21 10.25
C ALA A 510 -6.04 -25.49 11.69
N ARG A 511 -6.97 -25.62 12.65
CA ARG A 511 -6.64 -25.95 14.04
C ARG A 511 -5.96 -27.31 14.18
N ASN A 512 -6.38 -28.30 13.40
CA ASN A 512 -5.75 -29.63 13.42
C ASN A 512 -4.32 -29.58 12.89
N LEU A 513 -4.05 -28.87 11.79
CA LEU A 513 -2.69 -28.68 11.28
C LEU A 513 -1.79 -27.99 12.32
N LEU A 514 -2.29 -26.95 12.98
CA LEU A 514 -1.54 -26.25 14.04
C LEU A 514 -1.28 -27.14 15.25
N ARG A 515 -2.23 -28.00 15.63
CA ARG A 515 -2.05 -28.96 16.74
C ARG A 515 -0.96 -29.99 16.43
N GLU A 516 -0.80 -30.40 15.17
CA GLU A 516 0.32 -31.26 14.79
C GLU A 516 1.68 -30.55 14.91
N ILE A 517 1.75 -29.23 14.71
CA ILE A 517 2.97 -28.43 14.94
C ILE A 517 3.32 -28.34 16.44
N VAL A 518 2.31 -28.37 17.32
CA VAL A 518 2.50 -28.24 18.78
C VAL A 518 3.00 -29.53 19.44
N LYS A 519 2.60 -30.69 18.88
CA LYS A 519 3.03 -32.02 19.31
C LYS A 519 4.53 -32.19 19.07
#